data_AF-A0AAE3YP65-F1
#
_entry.id   AF-A0AAE3YP65-F1
#
_cell.length_a   1.000
_cell.length_b   1.000
_cell.length_c   1.000
_cell.angle_alpha   90.00
_cell.angle_beta   90.00
_cell.angle_gamma   90.00
#
_symmetry.space_group_name_H-M   'P 1'
#
loop_
_entity.id
_entity.type
_entity.pdbx_description
1 polymer ?
#
loop_
_entity_poly.entity_id
_entity_poly.type
_entity_poly.pdbx_seq_one_letter_code
_entity_poly.pdbx_strand_id
1 'polypeptide(L)'
;MTRRRLLLVWLISVIGAVAVVAIQHGPVRHRMEDDLALRSARALAAAGSPPVEVAFTGRDGVLRAADEATATRAREIVSRVEGVRIVRTVVPPEAEPVRLAAPSLRVTVAGGRVALAGTVSGAADHALLRDAAAEGLAVVDDRIAVGQVSDRGLATLPPFLAALPRDAEDLTVRVESGVLTLTGTARSEVEWVAVTEGARRTGFTVVDDLAVADLGEQLADVPPLLFPSGSAWLSPQAVRNLWRTAGLLAANPSATVRIEGHTDAAEASAPLSRERAAAVRDVLVSFGIAEDRLTIVGYADARPAGTDDGRARDRRAELAVT
;
A
#
# COMPACT_ATOMS: atom_id res chain seq x y z
N MET A 1 -29.05 6.93 0.57
CA MET A 1 -30.50 7.04 0.87
C MET A 1 -30.99 5.84 1.69
N THR A 2 -30.42 5.64 2.88
CA THR A 2 -29.94 4.30 3.27
C THR A 2 -30.23 3.87 4.72
N ARG A 3 -31.16 4.50 5.45
CA ARG A 3 -31.62 3.95 6.76
C ARG A 3 -33.13 3.88 6.89
N ARG A 4 -33.86 4.87 6.37
CA ARG A 4 -35.32 4.87 6.41
C ARG A 4 -35.97 3.75 5.59
N ARG A 5 -35.42 3.35 4.44
CA ARG A 5 -35.97 2.26 3.62
C ARG A 5 -35.72 0.88 4.22
N LEU A 6 -34.56 0.65 4.83
CA LEU A 6 -34.25 -0.60 5.55
C LEU A 6 -35.08 -0.73 6.84
N LEU A 7 -35.26 0.36 7.58
CA LEU A 7 -36.20 0.41 8.70
C LEU A 7 -37.65 0.19 8.26
N LEU A 8 -38.06 0.74 7.11
CA LEU A 8 -39.41 0.52 6.57
C LEU A 8 -39.62 -0.93 6.15
N VAL A 9 -38.64 -1.55 5.48
CA VAL A 9 -38.71 -2.96 5.07
C VAL A 9 -38.73 -3.87 6.29
N TRP A 10 -37.91 -3.59 7.31
CA TRP A 10 -37.95 -4.31 8.58
C TRP A 10 -39.29 -4.13 9.31
N LEU A 11 -39.82 -2.91 9.36
CA LEU A 11 -41.12 -2.62 9.97
C LEU A 11 -42.27 -3.31 9.21
N ILE A 12 -42.23 -3.33 7.87
CA ILE A 12 -43.23 -4.01 7.03
C ILE A 12 -43.13 -5.53 7.15
N SER A 13 -41.93 -6.10 7.29
CA SER A 13 -41.73 -7.53 7.56
C SER A 13 -42.21 -7.93 8.96
N VAL A 14 -41.99 -7.07 9.97
CA VAL A 14 -42.50 -7.28 11.33
C VAL A 14 -44.02 -7.19 11.36
N ILE A 15 -44.62 -6.18 10.71
CA ILE A 15 -46.09 -6.04 10.63
C ILE A 15 -46.71 -7.17 9.79
N GLY A 16 -46.05 -7.58 8.69
CA GLY A 16 -46.48 -8.70 7.86
C GLY A 16 -46.41 -10.04 8.59
N ALA A 17 -45.38 -10.27 9.40
CA ALA A 17 -45.28 -11.44 10.27
C ALA A 17 -46.34 -11.43 11.38
N VAL A 18 -46.63 -10.26 11.98
CA VAL A 18 -47.72 -10.10 12.95
C VAL A 18 -49.09 -10.37 12.31
N ALA A 19 -49.31 -9.93 11.06
CA ALA A 19 -50.56 -10.19 10.34
C ALA A 19 -50.71 -11.67 9.94
N VAL A 20 -49.63 -12.33 9.50
CA VAL A 20 -49.66 -13.76 9.16
C VAL A 20 -49.83 -14.63 10.40
N VAL A 21 -49.24 -14.26 11.54
CA VAL A 21 -49.50 -14.90 12.84
C VAL A 21 -50.95 -14.65 13.27
N ALA A 22 -51.48 -13.44 13.13
CA ALA A 22 -52.88 -13.14 13.48
C ALA A 22 -53.89 -13.89 12.60
N ILE A 23 -53.60 -14.12 11.31
CA ILE A 23 -54.52 -14.82 10.39
C ILE A 23 -54.50 -16.34 10.60
N GLN A 24 -53.40 -16.92 11.10
CA GLN A 24 -53.34 -18.36 11.42
C GLN A 24 -54.00 -18.75 12.77
N HIS A 25 -54.34 -17.77 13.63
CA HIS A 25 -54.85 -18.02 14.99
C HIS A 25 -56.30 -17.52 15.19
N GLY A 26 -57.22 -18.03 14.37
CA GLY A 26 -58.67 -17.82 14.53
C GLY A 26 -59.28 -18.41 15.82
N PRO A 27 -60.51 -18.01 16.20
CA PRO A 27 -60.82 -17.57 17.55
C PRO A 27 -61.57 -18.62 18.41
N VAL A 28 -60.88 -19.66 18.91
CA VAL A 28 -61.48 -20.58 19.92
C VAL A 28 -60.47 -21.08 21.00
N ARG A 29 -59.31 -20.43 21.23
CA ARG A 29 -58.34 -20.88 22.26
C ARG A 29 -57.92 -19.83 23.32
N HIS A 30 -58.49 -18.63 23.27
CA HIS A 30 -57.99 -17.40 23.93
C HIS A 30 -58.53 -17.12 25.35
N ARG A 31 -58.44 -18.06 26.30
CA ARG A 31 -58.64 -17.69 27.72
C ARG A 31 -57.53 -18.13 28.63
N MET A 32 -57.00 -19.34 28.46
CA MET A 32 -55.96 -19.85 29.33
C MET A 32 -54.57 -19.31 28.97
N GLU A 33 -54.23 -19.27 27.68
CA GLU A 33 -52.91 -18.79 27.23
C GLU A 33 -52.73 -17.28 27.51
N ASP A 34 -53.76 -16.48 27.24
CA ASP A 34 -53.73 -15.03 27.50
C ASP A 34 -53.71 -14.71 29.00
N ASP A 35 -54.41 -15.49 29.81
CA ASP A 35 -54.41 -15.35 31.27
C ASP A 35 -53.07 -15.78 31.88
N LEU A 36 -52.46 -16.86 31.39
CA LEU A 36 -51.11 -17.27 31.79
C LEU A 36 -50.05 -16.26 31.34
N ALA A 37 -50.17 -15.71 30.12
CA ALA A 37 -49.29 -14.66 29.60
C ALA A 37 -49.39 -13.40 30.45
N LEU A 38 -50.61 -12.95 30.77
CA LEU A 38 -50.85 -11.77 31.60
C LEU A 38 -50.33 -11.95 33.04
N ARG A 39 -50.58 -13.10 33.67
CA ARG A 39 -50.07 -13.41 35.01
C ARG A 39 -48.54 -13.49 35.04
N SER A 40 -47.95 -14.11 34.02
CA SER A 40 -46.50 -14.19 33.87
C SER A 40 -45.86 -12.81 33.68
N ALA A 41 -46.46 -11.97 32.84
CA ALA A 41 -46.01 -10.59 32.64
C ALA A 41 -46.06 -9.76 33.94
N ARG A 42 -47.14 -9.90 34.73
CA ARG A 42 -47.26 -9.25 36.04
C ARG A 42 -46.22 -9.75 37.05
N ALA A 43 -45.97 -11.06 37.10
CA ALA A 43 -44.98 -11.63 37.99
C ALA A 43 -43.56 -11.15 37.64
N LEU A 44 -43.22 -11.09 36.35
CA LEU A 44 -41.95 -10.56 35.86
C LEU A 44 -41.78 -9.07 36.19
N ALA A 45 -42.84 -8.26 36.01
CA ALA A 45 -42.83 -6.86 36.35
C ALA A 45 -42.68 -6.61 37.86
N ALA A 46 -43.39 -7.38 38.70
CA ALA A 46 -43.30 -7.29 40.16
C ALA A 46 -41.90 -7.67 40.69
N ALA A 47 -41.23 -8.59 40.01
CA ALA A 47 -39.86 -9.01 40.33
C ALA A 47 -38.78 -8.06 39.75
N GLY A 48 -39.16 -7.00 39.04
CA GLY A 48 -38.22 -6.06 38.42
C GLY A 48 -37.38 -6.67 37.29
N SER A 49 -37.89 -7.70 36.62
CA SER A 49 -37.18 -8.32 35.50
C SER A 49 -37.07 -7.35 34.31
N PRO A 50 -35.95 -7.36 33.55
CA PRO A 50 -35.89 -6.75 32.22
C PRO A 50 -37.04 -7.24 31.32
N PRO A 51 -37.40 -6.48 30.25
CA PRO A 51 -38.46 -6.88 29.34
C PRO A 51 -38.10 -8.21 28.66
N VAL A 52 -38.99 -9.19 28.81
CA VAL A 52 -38.85 -10.56 28.33
C VAL A 52 -40.16 -10.95 27.64
N GLU A 53 -40.08 -11.52 26.45
CA GLU A 53 -41.26 -12.03 25.75
C GLU A 53 -41.61 -13.41 26.30
N VAL A 54 -42.88 -13.62 26.66
CA VAL A 54 -43.39 -14.91 27.11
C VAL A 54 -44.64 -15.25 26.30
N ALA A 55 -44.61 -16.40 25.63
CA ALA A 55 -45.75 -16.93 24.89
C ALA A 55 -46.12 -18.31 25.46
N PHE A 56 -47.40 -18.65 25.41
CA PHE A 56 -47.89 -19.95 25.90
C PHE A 56 -48.55 -20.75 24.78
N THR A 57 -48.43 -22.07 24.87
CA THR A 57 -49.24 -23.02 24.11
C THR A 57 -49.83 -24.01 25.12
N GLY A 58 -51.12 -23.90 25.37
CA GLY A 58 -51.78 -24.51 26.52
C GLY A 58 -51.19 -24.00 27.85
N ARG A 59 -50.52 -24.89 28.60
CA ARG A 59 -49.86 -24.60 29.89
C ARG A 59 -48.34 -24.51 29.81
N ASP A 60 -47.78 -24.65 28.61
CA ASP A 60 -46.35 -24.65 28.38
C ASP A 60 -45.92 -23.31 27.80
N GLY A 61 -44.97 -22.65 28.47
CA GLY A 61 -44.46 -21.34 28.11
C GLY A 61 -43.14 -21.43 27.33
N VAL A 62 -42.95 -20.52 26.39
CA VAL A 62 -41.67 -20.23 25.76
C VAL A 62 -41.29 -18.80 26.10
N LEU A 63 -40.09 -18.64 26.65
CA LEU A 63 -39.53 -17.39 27.15
C LEU A 63 -38.36 -16.97 26.26
N ARG A 64 -38.38 -15.76 25.72
CA ARG A 64 -37.27 -15.17 24.97
C ARG A 64 -36.67 -14.02 25.75
N ALA A 65 -35.40 -14.19 26.12
CA ALA A 65 -34.62 -13.21 26.86
C ALA A 65 -33.33 -12.87 26.10
N ALA A 66 -32.79 -11.67 26.36
CA ALA A 66 -31.61 -11.17 25.67
C ALA A 66 -30.31 -11.89 26.06
N ASP A 67 -30.25 -12.44 27.27
CA ASP A 67 -29.07 -13.11 27.83
C ASP A 67 -29.47 -14.26 28.77
N GLU A 68 -28.53 -15.17 29.05
CA GLU A 68 -28.76 -16.39 29.84
C GLU A 68 -29.10 -16.09 31.31
N ALA A 69 -28.55 -15.01 31.89
CA ALA A 69 -28.82 -14.63 33.28
C ALA A 69 -30.26 -14.11 33.43
N THR A 70 -30.72 -13.29 32.49
CA THR A 70 -32.11 -12.82 32.40
C THR A 70 -33.05 -13.99 32.10
N ALA A 71 -32.68 -14.90 31.18
CA ALA A 71 -33.47 -16.09 30.87
C ALA A 71 -33.69 -16.98 32.10
N THR A 72 -32.62 -17.21 32.88
CA THR A 72 -32.65 -18.04 34.08
C THR A 72 -33.56 -17.45 35.16
N ARG A 73 -33.39 -16.16 35.47
CA ARG A 73 -34.23 -15.45 36.46
C ARG A 73 -35.69 -15.40 36.02
N ALA A 74 -35.94 -15.05 34.76
CA ALA A 74 -37.30 -14.94 34.24
C ALA A 74 -38.01 -16.30 34.18
N ARG A 75 -37.28 -17.38 33.85
CA ARG A 75 -37.80 -18.75 33.91
C ARG A 75 -38.20 -19.16 35.32
N GLU A 76 -37.38 -18.85 36.32
CA GLU A 76 -37.67 -19.15 37.72
C GLU A 76 -38.98 -18.48 38.16
N ILE A 77 -39.16 -17.20 37.82
CA ILE A 77 -40.37 -16.43 38.13
C ILE A 77 -41.60 -17.02 37.42
N VAL A 78 -41.52 -17.26 36.11
CA VAL A 78 -42.66 -17.75 35.31
C VAL A 78 -43.03 -19.18 35.69
N SER A 79 -42.07 -20.02 36.09
CA SER A 79 -42.32 -21.39 36.54
C SER A 79 -43.12 -21.49 37.84
N ARG A 80 -43.14 -20.42 38.66
CA ARG A 80 -43.92 -20.33 39.91
C ARG A 80 -45.34 -19.79 39.69
N VAL A 81 -45.67 -19.35 38.48
CA VAL A 81 -47.01 -18.84 38.16
C VAL A 81 -47.99 -20.01 38.13
N GLU A 82 -49.08 -19.87 38.88
CA GLU A 82 -50.10 -20.90 38.98
C GLU A 82 -50.69 -21.23 37.60
N GLY A 83 -50.71 -22.52 37.26
CA GLY A 83 -51.19 -23.01 35.96
C GLY A 83 -50.10 -23.18 34.90
N VAL A 84 -48.89 -22.68 35.10
CA VAL A 84 -47.74 -22.99 34.23
C VAL A 84 -47.23 -24.40 34.52
N ARG A 85 -46.87 -25.16 33.47
CA ARG A 85 -46.37 -26.54 33.60
C ARG A 85 -44.89 -26.63 33.26
N ILE A 86 -44.49 -26.17 32.07
CA ILE A 86 -43.10 -26.16 31.60
C ILE A 86 -42.80 -24.78 31.02
N VAL A 87 -41.60 -24.26 31.28
CA VAL A 87 -41.10 -23.05 30.62
C VAL A 87 -39.80 -23.40 29.89
N ARG A 88 -39.76 -23.16 28.58
CA ARG A 88 -38.53 -23.30 27.78
C ARG A 88 -37.96 -21.92 27.54
N THR A 89 -36.65 -21.77 27.72
CA THR A 89 -35.92 -20.54 27.44
C THR A 89 -35.30 -20.63 26.05
N VAL A 90 -35.41 -19.54 25.29
CA VAL A 90 -34.74 -19.35 24.01
C VAL A 90 -33.95 -18.06 24.13
N VAL A 91 -32.65 -18.20 24.32
CA VAL A 91 -31.70 -17.09 24.24
C VAL A 91 -31.19 -17.07 22.80
N PRO A 92 -31.33 -15.94 22.07
CA PRO A 92 -30.72 -15.80 20.75
C PRO A 92 -29.22 -16.10 20.86
N PRO A 93 -28.62 -16.84 19.91
CA PRO A 93 -27.17 -17.01 19.90
C PRO A 93 -26.52 -15.63 19.94
N GLU A 94 -25.56 -15.43 20.84
CA GLU A 94 -24.78 -14.21 20.91
C GLU A 94 -24.22 -13.93 19.51
N ALA A 95 -24.54 -12.75 18.95
CA ALA A 95 -24.13 -12.43 17.59
C ALA A 95 -22.60 -12.53 17.52
N GLU A 96 -22.09 -13.43 16.68
CA GLU A 96 -20.64 -13.54 16.49
C GLU A 96 -20.10 -12.15 16.14
N PRO A 97 -19.04 -11.67 16.82
CA PRO A 97 -18.45 -10.39 16.48
C PRO A 97 -18.04 -10.44 15.01
N VAL A 98 -18.57 -9.52 14.21
CA VAL A 98 -18.22 -9.40 12.79
C VAL A 98 -16.73 -9.11 12.71
N ARG A 99 -15.93 -10.13 12.40
CA ARG A 99 -14.50 -9.96 12.15
C ARG A 99 -14.34 -9.28 10.79
N LEU A 100 -14.04 -7.98 10.82
CA LEU A 100 -13.67 -7.26 9.61
C LEU A 100 -12.41 -7.87 9.01
N ALA A 101 -12.42 -8.11 7.70
CA ALA A 101 -11.24 -8.56 6.99
C ALA A 101 -10.15 -7.48 7.03
N ALA A 102 -8.88 -7.89 6.93
CA ALA A 102 -7.79 -6.93 6.82
C ALA A 102 -7.87 -6.22 5.45
N PRO A 103 -7.66 -4.90 5.39
CA PRO A 103 -7.52 -4.22 4.12
C PRO A 103 -6.24 -4.68 3.41
N SER A 104 -6.26 -4.60 2.10
CA SER A 104 -5.08 -4.81 1.27
C SER A 104 -4.97 -3.70 0.23
N LEU A 105 -3.75 -3.31 -0.11
CA LEU A 105 -3.48 -2.38 -1.19
C LEU A 105 -2.22 -2.81 -1.92
N ARG A 106 -2.26 -2.78 -3.24
CA ARG A 106 -1.10 -2.91 -4.11
C ARG A 106 -1.12 -1.74 -5.08
N VAL A 107 -0.04 -0.99 -5.12
CA VAL A 107 0.20 0.08 -6.09
C VAL A 107 1.47 -0.27 -6.85
N THR A 108 1.39 -0.37 -8.16
CA THR A 108 2.53 -0.62 -9.03
C THR A 108 2.72 0.57 -9.96
N VAL A 109 3.91 1.18 -9.93
CA VAL A 109 4.34 2.28 -10.78
C VAL A 109 5.37 1.73 -11.77
N ALA A 110 5.10 1.90 -13.07
CA ALA A 110 5.97 1.40 -14.13
C ALA A 110 5.87 2.28 -15.37
N GLY A 111 6.99 2.92 -15.75
CA GLY A 111 7.10 3.66 -17.02
C GLY A 111 6.04 4.77 -17.17
N GLY A 112 5.85 5.58 -16.13
CA GLY A 112 4.86 6.67 -16.13
C GLY A 112 3.40 6.22 -16.00
N ARG A 113 3.16 4.96 -15.64
CA ARG A 113 1.82 4.39 -15.44
C ARG A 113 1.66 3.88 -14.02
N VAL A 114 0.42 3.82 -13.56
CA VAL A 114 0.07 3.25 -12.26
C VAL A 114 -1.06 2.23 -12.37
N ALA A 115 -0.91 1.12 -11.66
CA ALA A 115 -1.95 0.12 -11.45
C ALA A 115 -2.25 0.00 -9.96
N LEU A 116 -3.54 -0.04 -9.60
CA LEU A 116 -4.00 -0.19 -8.23
C LEU A 116 -4.85 -1.43 -8.08
N ALA A 117 -4.71 -2.15 -6.97
CA ALA A 117 -5.57 -3.28 -6.62
C ALA A 117 -5.67 -3.43 -5.09
N GLY A 118 -6.78 -3.97 -4.59
CA GLY A 118 -6.91 -4.26 -3.17
C GLY A 118 -8.33 -4.12 -2.64
N THR A 119 -8.44 -4.01 -1.32
CA THR A 119 -9.71 -3.87 -0.59
C THR A 119 -9.62 -2.75 0.45
N VAL A 120 -10.56 -1.80 0.37
CA VAL A 120 -10.63 -0.61 1.25
C VAL A 120 -11.99 -0.47 1.92
N SER A 121 -12.06 0.31 3.00
CA SER A 121 -13.25 0.49 3.85
C SER A 121 -14.36 1.33 3.22
N GLY A 122 -14.03 2.24 2.29
CA GLY A 122 -14.99 3.16 1.71
C GLY A 122 -14.58 3.72 0.35
N ALA A 123 -15.56 4.26 -0.37
CA ALA A 123 -15.33 4.93 -1.66
C ALA A 123 -14.49 6.22 -1.54
N ALA A 124 -14.54 6.89 -0.38
CA ALA A 124 -13.70 8.06 -0.11
C ALA A 124 -12.22 7.67 0.02
N ASP A 125 -11.91 6.59 0.74
CA ASP A 125 -10.55 6.07 0.88
C ASP A 125 -9.99 5.63 -0.47
N HIS A 126 -10.83 4.96 -1.28
CA HIS A 126 -10.48 4.60 -2.66
C HIS A 126 -10.10 5.83 -3.48
N ALA A 127 -10.94 6.88 -3.48
CA ALA A 127 -10.66 8.10 -4.24
C ALA A 127 -9.35 8.76 -3.79
N LEU A 128 -9.12 8.90 -2.48
CA LEU A 128 -7.89 9.49 -1.94
C LEU A 128 -6.63 8.71 -2.32
N LEU A 129 -6.67 7.38 -2.22
CA LEU A 129 -5.54 6.52 -2.57
C LEU A 129 -5.27 6.56 -4.08
N ARG A 130 -6.33 6.55 -4.89
CA ARG A 130 -6.24 6.65 -6.35
C ARG A 130 -5.63 7.99 -6.76
N ASP A 131 -6.15 9.09 -6.26
CA ASP A 131 -5.71 10.43 -6.64
C ASP A 131 -4.23 10.65 -6.29
N ALA A 132 -3.81 10.25 -5.09
CA ALA A 132 -2.41 10.36 -4.66
C ALA A 132 -1.46 9.47 -5.47
N ALA A 133 -1.88 8.24 -5.77
CA ALA A 133 -1.07 7.32 -6.58
C ALA A 133 -1.01 7.74 -8.06
N ALA A 134 -2.08 8.34 -8.58
CA ALA A 134 -2.22 8.74 -9.98
C ALA A 134 -1.63 10.11 -10.30
N GLU A 135 -1.19 10.87 -9.31
CA GLU A 135 -0.62 12.19 -9.53
C GLU A 135 0.59 12.13 -10.48
N GLY A 136 0.44 12.71 -11.68
CA GLY A 136 1.45 12.68 -12.73
C GLY A 136 1.59 11.35 -13.48
N LEU A 137 0.72 10.37 -13.24
CA LEU A 137 0.78 9.03 -13.83
C LEU A 137 -0.50 8.66 -14.58
N ALA A 138 -0.36 7.91 -15.67
CA ALA A 138 -1.50 7.35 -16.36
C ALA A 138 -2.02 6.11 -15.60
N VAL A 139 -3.25 6.17 -15.08
CA VAL A 139 -3.89 5.01 -14.45
C VAL A 139 -4.26 4.00 -15.54
N VAL A 140 -3.57 2.86 -15.56
CA VAL A 140 -3.83 1.79 -16.53
C VAL A 140 -4.81 0.76 -16.01
N ASP A 141 -4.90 0.60 -14.69
CA ASP A 141 -5.76 -0.38 -14.05
C ASP A 141 -6.09 0.06 -12.62
N ASP A 142 -7.35 -0.08 -12.24
CA ASP A 142 -7.82 0.19 -10.88
C ASP A 142 -8.85 -0.87 -10.47
N ARG A 143 -8.36 -1.84 -9.69
CA ARG A 143 -9.12 -2.96 -9.14
C ARG A 143 -9.24 -2.85 -7.62
N ILE A 144 -9.33 -1.65 -7.08
CA ILE A 144 -9.65 -1.48 -5.65
C ILE A 144 -11.15 -1.76 -5.44
N ALA A 145 -11.45 -2.72 -4.58
CA ALA A 145 -12.80 -3.04 -4.16
C ALA A 145 -13.12 -2.37 -2.81
N VAL A 146 -14.36 -1.92 -2.65
CA VAL A 146 -14.87 -1.39 -1.38
C VAL A 146 -15.56 -2.53 -0.60
N GLY A 147 -15.09 -2.81 0.61
CA GLY A 147 -15.56 -3.93 1.43
C GLY A 147 -15.67 -3.58 2.92
N GLN A 148 -16.19 -4.50 3.71
CA GLN A 148 -16.22 -4.38 5.18
C GLN A 148 -14.85 -4.79 5.75
N VAL A 149 -13.88 -3.88 5.64
CA VAL A 149 -12.51 -4.04 6.15
C VAL A 149 -12.21 -3.00 7.23
N SER A 150 -11.22 -3.29 8.08
CA SER A 150 -10.75 -2.32 9.09
C SER A 150 -9.94 -1.19 8.46
N ASP A 151 -10.01 0.03 9.00
CA ASP A 151 -9.17 1.17 8.59
C ASP A 151 -7.78 1.12 9.26
N ARG A 152 -6.97 0.12 8.93
CA ARG A 152 -5.62 -0.10 9.52
C ARG A 152 -4.59 0.93 9.04
N GLY A 153 -4.92 2.21 9.09
CA GLY A 153 -4.01 3.32 8.79
C GLY A 153 -3.85 3.58 7.29
N LEU A 154 -4.72 3.05 6.42
CA LEU A 154 -4.65 3.33 4.98
C LEU A 154 -4.76 4.84 4.67
N ALA A 155 -5.48 5.59 5.51
CA ALA A 155 -5.59 7.05 5.41
C ALA A 155 -4.24 7.80 5.53
N THR A 156 -3.18 7.15 6.02
CA THR A 156 -1.83 7.75 6.14
C THR A 156 -0.99 7.59 4.87
N LEU A 157 -1.41 6.74 3.92
CA LEU A 157 -0.66 6.44 2.71
C LEU A 157 -0.67 7.54 1.64
N PRO A 158 -1.72 8.36 1.45
CA PRO A 158 -1.76 9.31 0.33
C PRO A 158 -0.52 10.22 0.21
N PRO A 159 0.00 10.85 1.28
CA PRO A 159 1.23 11.66 1.16
C PRO A 159 2.45 10.85 0.72
N PHE A 160 2.55 9.58 1.11
CA PHE A 160 3.62 8.69 0.69
C PHE A 160 3.46 8.28 -0.79
N LEU A 161 2.25 7.90 -1.21
CA LEU A 161 1.95 7.55 -2.59
C LEU A 161 2.16 8.74 -3.55
N ALA A 162 1.86 9.96 -3.07
CA ALA A 162 2.09 11.21 -3.79
C ALA A 162 3.59 11.51 -4.00
N ALA A 163 4.46 11.00 -3.13
CA ALA A 163 5.91 11.22 -3.16
C ALA A 163 6.68 10.11 -3.90
N LEU A 164 6.01 9.08 -4.42
CA LEU A 164 6.68 8.00 -5.14
C LEU A 164 7.34 8.51 -6.43
N PRO A 165 8.50 7.96 -6.84
CA PRO A 165 9.12 8.27 -8.12
C PRO A 165 8.17 7.95 -9.28
N ARG A 166 7.91 8.94 -10.13
CA ARG A 166 6.91 8.83 -11.23
C ARG A 166 7.48 8.17 -12.48
N ASP A 167 8.79 8.16 -12.56
CA ASP A 167 9.61 7.58 -13.61
C ASP A 167 10.27 6.26 -13.17
N ALA A 168 9.80 5.65 -12.08
CA ALA A 168 10.16 4.28 -11.71
C ALA A 168 9.78 3.29 -12.82
N GLU A 169 10.64 2.31 -13.05
CA GLU A 169 10.42 1.28 -14.07
C GLU A 169 9.54 0.13 -13.55
N ASP A 170 9.67 -0.25 -12.28
CA ASP A 170 9.07 -1.46 -11.72
C ASP A 170 8.75 -1.36 -10.21
N LEU A 171 8.55 -0.16 -9.68
CA LEU A 171 8.28 0.04 -8.25
C LEU A 171 6.89 -0.48 -7.85
N THR A 172 6.83 -1.32 -6.82
CA THR A 172 5.58 -1.80 -6.24
C THR A 172 5.54 -1.58 -4.73
N VAL A 173 4.45 -0.99 -4.26
CA VAL A 173 4.09 -0.83 -2.85
C VAL A 173 2.95 -1.79 -2.54
N ARG A 174 3.15 -2.69 -1.59
CA ARG A 174 2.12 -3.62 -1.13
C ARG A 174 1.86 -3.43 0.36
N VAL A 175 0.62 -3.20 0.74
CA VAL A 175 0.17 -3.12 2.13
C VAL A 175 -0.76 -4.27 2.43
N GLU A 176 -0.40 -5.08 3.42
CA GLU A 176 -1.21 -6.20 3.89
C GLU A 176 -0.96 -6.46 5.37
N SER A 177 -2.02 -6.63 6.15
CA SER A 177 -1.93 -6.98 7.57
C SER A 177 -1.04 -6.05 8.42
N GLY A 178 -0.95 -4.75 8.06
CA GLY A 178 -0.13 -3.76 8.77
C GLY A 178 1.36 -3.76 8.36
N VAL A 179 1.72 -4.54 7.35
CA VAL A 179 3.05 -4.57 6.74
C VAL A 179 3.00 -3.85 5.39
N LEU A 180 3.95 -2.95 5.16
CA LEU A 180 4.19 -2.28 3.88
C LEU A 180 5.47 -2.87 3.27
N THR A 181 5.33 -3.62 2.20
CA THR A 181 6.46 -4.17 1.43
C THR A 181 6.74 -3.28 0.22
N LEU A 182 8.00 -2.89 0.05
CA LEU A 182 8.51 -2.19 -1.12
C LEU A 182 9.31 -3.18 -1.97
N THR A 183 9.02 -3.28 -3.26
CA THR A 183 9.75 -4.13 -4.21
C THR A 183 9.98 -3.39 -5.52
N GLY A 184 11.03 -3.73 -6.25
CA GLY A 184 11.38 -3.12 -7.54
C GLY A 184 12.77 -2.50 -7.50
N THR A 185 13.04 -1.60 -8.44
CA THR A 185 14.35 -1.00 -8.64
C THR A 185 14.28 0.51 -8.46
N ALA A 186 14.95 1.02 -7.43
CA ALA A 186 15.20 2.44 -7.27
C ALA A 186 16.35 2.86 -8.19
N ARG A 187 16.25 4.00 -8.87
CA ARG A 187 17.29 4.41 -9.84
C ARG A 187 18.60 4.85 -9.24
N SER A 188 18.59 5.14 -7.94
CA SER A 188 19.74 5.63 -7.20
C SER A 188 19.57 5.41 -5.71
N GLU A 189 20.67 5.47 -4.97
CA GLU A 189 20.65 5.40 -3.51
C GLU A 189 19.81 6.51 -2.88
N VAL A 190 19.89 7.74 -3.40
CA VAL A 190 19.10 8.87 -2.89
C VAL A 190 17.60 8.62 -3.06
N GLU A 191 17.21 8.06 -4.22
CA GLU A 191 15.81 7.69 -4.47
C GLU A 191 15.35 6.57 -3.52
N TRP A 192 16.18 5.54 -3.35
CA TRP A 192 15.91 4.44 -2.41
C TRP A 192 15.71 4.95 -0.97
N VAL A 193 16.60 5.82 -0.47
CA VAL A 193 16.47 6.43 0.87
C VAL A 193 15.17 7.24 0.96
N ALA A 194 14.86 8.06 -0.06
CA ALA A 194 13.65 8.88 -0.04
C ALA A 194 12.37 8.03 0.03
N VAL A 195 12.29 6.93 -0.73
CA VAL A 195 11.14 6.02 -0.73
C VAL A 195 11.04 5.28 0.61
N THR A 196 12.13 4.74 1.13
CA THR A 196 12.13 3.98 2.38
C THR A 196 11.80 4.86 3.59
N GLU A 197 12.35 6.07 3.68
CA GLU A 197 11.99 7.06 4.71
C GLU A 197 10.56 7.58 4.56
N GLY A 198 10.06 7.70 3.32
CA GLY A 198 8.65 7.93 3.03
C GLY A 198 7.76 6.85 3.64
N ALA A 199 8.09 5.58 3.39
CA ALA A 199 7.33 4.45 3.89
C ALA A 199 7.36 4.37 5.42
N ARG A 200 8.52 4.64 6.06
CA ARG A 200 8.66 4.60 7.53
C ARG A 200 7.76 5.62 8.24
N ARG A 201 7.49 6.77 7.61
CA ARG A 201 6.60 7.81 8.15
C ARG A 201 5.11 7.44 8.12
N THR A 202 4.73 6.38 7.41
CA THR A 202 3.33 5.92 7.33
C THR A 202 2.85 5.20 8.60
N GLY A 203 3.79 4.76 9.47
CA GLY A 203 3.48 3.98 10.67
C GLY A 203 3.27 2.48 10.43
N PHE A 204 3.36 2.02 9.18
CA PHE A 204 3.39 0.59 8.86
C PHE A 204 4.73 -0.05 9.21
N THR A 205 4.74 -1.36 9.44
CA THR A 205 6.00 -2.12 9.49
C THR A 205 6.54 -2.23 8.07
N VAL A 206 7.68 -1.59 7.79
CA VAL A 206 8.26 -1.54 6.44
C VAL A 206 9.17 -2.75 6.21
N VAL A 207 8.90 -3.49 5.13
CA VAL A 207 9.81 -4.49 4.55
C VAL A 207 10.36 -3.88 3.26
N ASP A 208 11.67 -3.74 3.21
CA ASP A 208 12.38 -3.13 2.10
C ASP A 208 13.10 -4.20 1.29
N ASP A 209 12.52 -4.53 0.14
CA ASP A 209 13.07 -5.45 -0.87
C ASP A 209 13.35 -4.68 -2.18
N LEU A 210 13.74 -3.41 -2.08
CA LEU A 210 14.17 -2.62 -3.24
C LEU A 210 15.62 -2.93 -3.61
N ALA A 211 15.88 -3.04 -4.92
CA ALA A 211 17.22 -2.99 -5.48
C ALA A 211 17.57 -1.55 -5.87
N VAL A 212 18.86 -1.22 -5.91
CA VAL A 212 19.35 0.02 -6.54
C VAL A 212 19.85 -0.34 -7.93
N ALA A 213 19.49 0.47 -8.93
CA ALA A 213 19.93 0.29 -10.31
C ALA A 213 21.47 0.29 -10.41
N ASP A 214 22.01 -0.50 -11.35
CA ASP A 214 23.45 -0.60 -11.55
C ASP A 214 24.00 0.70 -12.14
N LEU A 215 24.72 1.45 -11.31
CA LEU A 215 25.37 2.69 -11.73
C LEU A 215 26.37 2.46 -12.88
N GLY A 216 27.03 1.31 -12.95
CA GLY A 216 27.96 0.98 -14.02
C GLY A 216 27.25 0.92 -15.38
N GLU A 217 26.06 0.31 -15.43
CA GLU A 217 25.22 0.29 -16.62
C GLU A 217 24.71 1.70 -16.98
N GLN A 218 24.26 2.47 -16.00
CA GLN A 218 23.82 3.86 -16.21
C GLN A 218 24.94 4.77 -16.75
N LEU A 219 26.18 4.56 -16.30
CA LEU A 219 27.35 5.29 -16.78
C LEU A 219 27.74 4.84 -18.20
N ALA A 220 27.59 3.56 -18.54
CA ALA A 220 27.85 3.05 -19.88
C ALA A 220 26.89 3.63 -20.94
N ASP A 221 25.66 3.97 -20.53
CA ASP A 221 24.68 4.64 -21.39
C ASP A 221 24.95 6.14 -21.61
N VAL A 222 25.91 6.74 -20.88
CA VAL A 222 26.31 8.13 -21.12
C VAL A 222 27.15 8.20 -22.41
N PRO A 223 26.83 9.12 -23.35
CA PRO A 223 27.60 9.20 -24.58
C PRO A 223 29.09 9.54 -24.32
N PRO A 224 30.02 9.04 -25.16
CA PRO A 224 31.45 9.14 -24.92
C PRO A 224 31.96 10.55 -24.66
N LEU A 225 32.95 10.68 -23.77
CA LEU A 225 33.62 11.95 -23.45
C LEU A 225 34.77 12.17 -24.43
N LEU A 226 34.50 12.86 -25.54
CA LEU A 226 35.46 12.98 -26.65
C LEU A 226 36.36 14.22 -26.55
N PHE A 227 37.59 14.05 -27.05
CA PHE A 227 38.63 15.07 -27.09
C PHE A 227 39.09 15.39 -28.54
N PRO A 228 39.43 16.66 -28.84
CA PRO A 228 40.17 17.00 -30.05
C PRO A 228 41.55 16.32 -30.11
N SER A 229 42.12 16.25 -31.32
CA SER A 229 43.49 15.73 -31.53
C SER A 229 44.51 16.51 -30.70
N GLY A 230 45.47 15.80 -30.09
CA GLY A 230 46.58 16.37 -29.33
C GLY A 230 46.17 17.15 -28.08
N SER A 231 44.90 17.06 -27.66
CA SER A 231 44.32 17.94 -26.66
C SER A 231 43.73 17.16 -25.47
N ALA A 232 43.89 17.73 -24.28
CA ALA A 232 43.19 17.34 -23.06
C ALA A 232 41.98 18.26 -22.77
N TRP A 233 41.67 19.20 -23.67
CA TRP A 233 40.52 20.07 -23.53
C TRP A 233 39.23 19.33 -23.91
N LEU A 234 38.28 19.28 -22.99
CA LEU A 234 36.97 18.69 -23.23
C LEU A 234 36.18 19.47 -24.27
N SER A 235 35.57 18.75 -25.21
CA SER A 235 34.62 19.37 -26.14
C SER A 235 33.39 19.89 -25.40
N PRO A 236 32.68 20.93 -25.90
CA PRO A 236 31.44 21.40 -25.28
C PRO A 236 30.36 20.31 -25.14
N GLN A 237 30.34 19.33 -26.05
CA GLN A 237 29.46 18.16 -25.93
C GLN A 237 29.88 17.25 -24.78
N ALA A 238 31.18 16.99 -24.60
CA ALA A 238 31.67 16.19 -23.48
C ALA A 238 31.33 16.85 -22.13
N VAL A 239 31.44 18.18 -22.02
CA VAL A 239 31.03 18.91 -20.81
C VAL A 239 29.53 18.73 -20.52
N ARG A 240 28.66 18.75 -21.54
CA ARG A 240 27.23 18.44 -21.36
C ARG A 240 26.99 17.02 -20.88
N ASN A 241 27.73 16.05 -21.40
CA ASN A 241 27.62 14.65 -20.97
C ASN A 241 28.09 14.50 -19.51
N LEU A 242 29.16 15.20 -19.11
CA LEU A 242 29.64 15.22 -17.73
C LEU A 242 28.63 15.78 -16.74
N TRP A 243 27.76 16.68 -17.16
CA TRP A 243 26.65 17.13 -16.32
C TRP A 243 25.69 15.99 -15.96
N ARG A 244 25.38 15.12 -16.94
CA ARG A 244 24.58 13.90 -16.71
C ARG A 244 25.32 12.93 -15.79
N THR A 245 26.60 12.70 -16.05
CA THR A 245 27.47 11.86 -15.20
C THR A 245 27.50 12.36 -13.75
N ALA A 246 27.67 13.66 -13.54
CA ALA A 246 27.64 14.26 -12.20
C ALA A 246 26.28 14.04 -11.51
N GLY A 247 25.17 14.16 -12.24
CA GLY A 247 23.85 13.82 -11.70
C GLY A 247 23.75 12.37 -11.20
N LEU A 248 24.26 11.41 -11.98
CA LEU A 248 24.29 9.99 -11.59
C LEU A 248 25.18 9.75 -10.35
N LEU A 249 26.36 10.37 -10.29
CA LEU A 249 27.27 10.25 -9.15
C LEU A 249 26.75 10.94 -7.89
N ALA A 250 26.03 12.06 -8.05
CA ALA A 250 25.40 12.76 -6.93
C ALA A 250 24.23 11.97 -6.36
N ALA A 251 23.48 11.27 -7.21
CA ALA A 251 22.37 10.41 -6.79
C ALA A 251 22.84 9.10 -6.13
N ASN A 252 24.09 8.70 -6.35
CA ASN A 252 24.72 7.50 -5.78
C ASN A 252 25.94 7.88 -4.93
N PRO A 253 25.75 8.53 -3.77
CA PRO A 253 26.83 9.10 -2.97
C PRO A 253 27.86 8.10 -2.45
N SER A 254 27.50 6.81 -2.27
CA SER A 254 28.47 5.81 -1.80
C SER A 254 29.42 5.30 -2.89
N ALA A 255 29.05 5.48 -4.17
CA ALA A 255 29.83 4.95 -5.28
C ALA A 255 31.16 5.68 -5.47
N THR A 256 32.19 4.92 -5.78
CA THR A 256 33.49 5.42 -6.24
C THR A 256 33.70 5.05 -7.70
N VAL A 257 34.37 5.92 -8.46
CA VAL A 257 34.59 5.70 -9.88
C VAL A 257 36.03 5.94 -10.29
N ARG A 258 36.48 5.14 -11.24
CA ARG A 258 37.73 5.32 -11.97
C ARG A 258 37.45 5.94 -13.33
N ILE A 259 38.15 7.02 -13.62
CA ILE A 259 38.13 7.70 -14.90
C ILE A 259 39.30 7.18 -15.73
N GLU A 260 38.97 6.61 -16.88
CA GLU A 260 39.90 5.95 -17.79
C GLU A 260 40.11 6.84 -19.01
N GLY A 261 41.33 7.35 -19.19
CA GLY A 261 41.69 8.19 -20.34
C GLY A 261 42.37 7.38 -21.44
N HIS A 262 42.03 7.69 -22.69
CA HIS A 262 42.53 6.99 -23.87
C HIS A 262 43.07 7.96 -24.93
N THR A 263 44.03 7.47 -25.72
CA THR A 263 44.56 8.13 -26.92
C THR A 263 44.33 7.26 -28.14
N ASP A 264 44.35 7.86 -29.32
CA ASP A 264 44.47 7.05 -30.54
C ASP A 264 45.92 6.55 -30.71
N ALA A 265 46.11 5.54 -31.55
CA ALA A 265 47.42 4.93 -31.77
C ALA A 265 48.46 5.89 -32.39
N ALA A 266 48.01 6.94 -33.09
CA ALA A 266 48.90 7.94 -33.68
C ALA A 266 49.45 8.91 -32.63
N GLU A 267 48.71 9.14 -31.54
CA GLU A 267 49.05 9.99 -30.41
C GLU A 267 49.24 9.17 -29.11
N ALA A 268 49.73 7.93 -29.24
CA ALA A 268 49.94 7.02 -28.11
C ALA A 268 50.80 7.68 -27.01
N SER A 269 50.14 8.14 -25.94
CA SER A 269 50.77 8.97 -24.92
C SER A 269 50.16 8.73 -23.55
N ALA A 270 50.95 8.14 -22.65
CA ALA A 270 50.56 7.94 -21.26
C ALA A 270 50.34 9.27 -20.51
N PRO A 271 51.14 10.33 -20.71
CA PRO A 271 50.84 11.65 -20.14
C PRO A 271 49.51 12.21 -20.64
N LEU A 272 49.27 12.23 -21.96
CA LEU A 272 48.05 12.81 -22.55
C LEU A 272 46.78 12.07 -22.11
N SER A 273 46.82 10.74 -22.04
CA SER A 273 45.69 9.96 -21.52
C SER A 273 45.40 10.27 -20.05
N ARG A 274 46.41 10.44 -19.20
CA ARG A 274 46.21 10.87 -17.80
C ARG A 274 45.70 12.31 -17.70
N GLU A 275 46.20 13.22 -18.53
CA GLU A 275 45.73 14.60 -18.58
C GLU A 275 44.25 14.69 -18.97
N ARG A 276 43.80 13.87 -19.93
CA ARG A 276 42.38 13.73 -20.30
C ARG A 276 41.53 13.24 -19.15
N ALA A 277 41.98 12.21 -18.43
CA ALA A 277 41.29 11.71 -17.25
C ALA A 277 41.25 12.76 -16.12
N ALA A 278 42.34 13.51 -15.91
CA ALA A 278 42.41 14.61 -14.96
C ALA A 278 41.43 15.74 -15.33
N ALA A 279 41.34 16.12 -16.61
CA ALA A 279 40.40 17.14 -17.07
C ALA A 279 38.94 16.76 -16.79
N VAL A 280 38.58 15.47 -16.96
CA VAL A 280 37.26 14.95 -16.60
C VAL A 280 37.01 15.04 -15.09
N ARG A 281 37.98 14.59 -14.28
CA ARG A 281 37.91 14.69 -12.82
C ARG A 281 37.68 16.13 -12.38
N ASP A 282 38.48 17.06 -12.87
CA ASP A 282 38.44 18.46 -12.46
C ASP A 282 37.09 19.10 -12.79
N VAL A 283 36.49 18.76 -13.94
CA VAL A 283 35.12 19.19 -14.28
C VAL A 283 34.08 18.57 -13.36
N LEU A 284 34.16 17.28 -13.04
CA LEU A 284 33.23 16.63 -12.11
C LEU A 284 33.34 17.22 -10.70
N VAL A 285 34.56 17.53 -10.24
CA VAL A 285 34.79 18.24 -8.97
C VAL A 285 34.16 19.64 -9.02
N SER A 286 34.28 20.35 -10.14
CA SER A 286 33.62 21.65 -10.31
C SER A 286 32.08 21.57 -10.27
N PHE A 287 31.51 20.40 -10.57
CA PHE A 287 30.08 20.10 -10.43
C PHE A 287 29.70 19.60 -9.02
N GLY A 288 30.66 19.54 -8.09
CA GLY A 288 30.42 19.21 -6.69
C GLY A 288 30.63 17.74 -6.33
N ILE A 289 31.19 16.92 -7.23
CA ILE A 289 31.57 15.55 -6.89
C ILE A 289 32.86 15.56 -6.06
N ALA A 290 32.85 14.87 -4.92
CA ALA A 290 34.00 14.83 -4.04
C ALA A 290 35.20 14.14 -4.71
N GLU A 291 36.39 14.73 -4.58
CA GLU A 291 37.60 14.29 -5.27
C GLU A 291 38.04 12.88 -4.85
N ASP A 292 37.82 12.52 -3.58
CA ASP A 292 38.13 11.20 -3.00
C ASP A 292 37.31 10.05 -3.63
N ARG A 293 36.19 10.38 -4.29
CA ARG A 293 35.39 9.40 -5.05
C ARG A 293 35.91 9.15 -6.45
N LEU A 294 36.89 9.92 -6.92
CA LEU A 294 37.36 9.93 -8.30
C LEU A 294 38.83 9.51 -8.37
N THR A 295 39.08 8.37 -8.99
CA THR A 295 40.46 7.95 -9.34
C THR A 295 40.68 8.13 -10.84
N ILE A 296 41.93 8.36 -11.27
CA ILE A 296 42.27 8.52 -12.69
C ILE A 296 43.29 7.48 -13.13
N VAL A 297 43.12 6.93 -14.34
CA VAL A 297 44.08 6.04 -14.99
C VAL A 297 44.18 6.42 -16.47
N GLY A 298 45.41 6.47 -16.99
CA GLY A 298 45.66 6.68 -18.43
C GLY A 298 46.13 5.38 -19.07
N TYR A 299 45.39 4.91 -20.08
CA TYR A 299 45.70 3.68 -20.81
C TYR A 299 46.43 3.92 -22.14
N ALA A 300 46.67 5.18 -22.52
CA ALA A 300 47.11 5.53 -23.87
C ALA A 300 46.23 4.82 -24.92
N ASP A 301 46.84 4.13 -25.88
CA ASP A 301 46.21 3.38 -26.96
C ASP A 301 45.98 1.89 -26.64
N ALA A 302 46.27 1.44 -25.40
CA ALA A 302 46.22 0.03 -25.02
C ALA A 302 44.81 -0.59 -25.01
N ARG A 303 43.75 0.22 -25.17
CA ARG A 303 42.33 -0.21 -25.19
C ARG A 303 41.55 0.51 -26.31
N PRO A 304 41.77 0.14 -27.58
CA PRO A 304 41.08 0.76 -28.71
C PRO A 304 39.57 0.41 -28.70
N ALA A 305 38.72 1.39 -29.03
CA ALA A 305 37.27 1.23 -29.14
C ALA A 305 36.81 0.80 -30.55
N GLY A 306 37.71 0.69 -31.53
CA GLY A 306 37.38 0.22 -32.89
C GLY A 306 38.59 -0.19 -33.73
N THR A 307 38.33 -0.70 -34.93
CA THR A 307 39.34 -1.08 -35.93
C THR A 307 39.60 0.07 -36.92
N ASP A 308 40.81 0.62 -36.90
CA ASP A 308 41.51 1.54 -37.84
C ASP A 308 40.81 2.84 -38.34
N ASP A 309 39.50 2.88 -38.61
CA ASP A 309 38.76 4.10 -39.02
C ASP A 309 38.19 4.90 -37.84
N GLY A 310 38.30 4.36 -36.62
CA GLY A 310 37.70 4.86 -35.39
C GLY A 310 38.53 5.87 -34.59
N ARG A 311 39.59 6.48 -35.14
CA ARG A 311 40.55 7.33 -34.38
C ARG A 311 39.90 8.41 -33.50
N ALA A 312 38.80 9.00 -33.95
CA ALA A 312 38.06 9.99 -33.15
C ALA A 312 37.32 9.40 -31.93
N ARG A 313 36.97 8.10 -31.97
CA ARG A 313 36.37 7.36 -30.86
C ARG A 313 37.43 6.93 -29.84
N ASP A 314 38.69 6.77 -30.25
CA ASP A 314 39.77 6.38 -29.35
C ASP A 314 40.28 7.52 -28.46
N ARG A 315 40.12 8.77 -28.91
CA ARG A 315 40.38 9.97 -28.09
C ARG A 315 39.21 10.26 -27.15
N ARG A 316 39.08 9.41 -26.14
CA ARG A 316 37.96 9.45 -25.19
C ARG A 316 38.40 9.32 -23.73
N ALA A 317 37.47 9.62 -22.85
CA ALA A 317 37.50 9.16 -21.47
C ALA A 317 36.22 8.36 -21.15
N GLU A 318 36.36 7.36 -20.31
CA GLU A 318 35.28 6.50 -19.81
C GLU A 318 35.28 6.51 -18.28
N LEU A 319 34.16 6.12 -17.68
CA LEU A 319 34.03 5.98 -16.24
C LEU A 319 33.64 4.54 -15.92
N ALA A 320 34.29 3.96 -14.92
CA ALA A 320 33.98 2.63 -14.41
C ALA A 320 33.78 2.71 -12.90
N VAL A 321 32.74 2.06 -12.38
CA VAL A 321 32.54 1.89 -10.94
C VAL A 321 33.64 0.98 -10.37
N THR A 322 34.13 1.29 -9.16
CA THR A 322 35.22 0.57 -8.48
C THR A 322 34.81 -0.10 -7.19
#